data_AF-A0A522UYX4-F1
#
_entry.id   AF-A0A522UYX4-F1
#
_cell.length_a   1.000
_cell.length_b   1.000
_cell.length_c   1.000
_cell.angle_alpha   90.00
_cell.angle_beta   90.00
_cell.angle_gamma   90.00
#
_symmetry.space_group_name_H-M   'P 1'
#
loop_
_entity.id
_entity.type
_entity.pdbx_description
1 polymer ?
#
loop_
_entity_poly.entity_id
_entity_poly.type
_entity_poly.pdbx_seq_one_letter_code
_entity_poly.pdbx_strand_id
1 'polypeptide(L)'
;MHGVLPKVAETAVGMPGGAEDIKTGISVLFFVLAIPVVVVLFFVLRFIYNATIGEKRKTTLKEDYKKEAESYEKAGKYVSAARVYETKLGDLKKAAALYEKGTDYKKAASLYDLRGDTEKAKEMYEKDGNIEDSAGVSIREGEFEDAAKLYDKAGKKRDAAQLMERAGRRLAAVRAYREAGDYRNAARLLEDEGMPKEAAEMFGLSLGDKQPDPANIKDFYAYAFKLEQAGNTEKALEVYQRIDKADPTYKDVRERLQTLNPTPEVVEDLEGKTTIRSFIRSGSMDPKNSIKLWLHILKNLQEAYTQGRGFGLLAPDNIAVDSANKITFLNRPPSSAYVAPEKTKGSEPDVRADVYSMGVILYEMLTGSLDGLGATRVADLVHDLPEWLDELVIRCIRKVREDRYQNIEEIFADIKALSKGKKESGS
;
A
#
# COMPACT_ATOMS: atom_id res chain seq x y z
N MET A 1 -44.52 -17.19 97.73
CA MET A 1 -45.17 -16.83 99.01
C MET A 1 -44.60 -15.51 99.50
N HIS A 2 -45.49 -14.60 99.88
CA HIS A 2 -45.31 -13.33 100.62
C HIS A 2 -44.29 -12.29 100.15
N GLY A 3 -44.81 -11.12 99.76
CA GLY A 3 -44.06 -9.87 99.68
C GLY A 3 -44.22 -9.05 100.96
N VAL A 4 -43.39 -8.00 101.11
CA VAL A 4 -43.57 -6.89 102.07
C VAL A 4 -42.81 -5.65 101.55
N LEU A 5 -43.51 -4.52 101.45
CA LEU A 5 -43.02 -3.12 101.49
C LEU A 5 -43.30 -2.56 102.92
N PRO A 6 -42.92 -1.33 103.37
CA PRO A 6 -42.13 -0.21 102.79
C PRO A 6 -41.17 0.48 103.81
N LYS A 7 -40.51 1.59 103.43
CA LYS A 7 -40.61 2.92 104.14
C LYS A 7 -39.87 4.06 103.42
N VAL A 8 -40.47 5.25 103.53
CA VAL A 8 -40.04 6.56 102.99
C VAL A 8 -39.62 7.47 104.16
N ALA A 9 -38.64 8.36 103.96
CA ALA A 9 -38.55 9.65 104.67
C ALA A 9 -37.69 10.67 103.89
N GLU A 10 -38.27 11.85 103.65
CA GLU A 10 -37.60 13.10 103.23
C GLU A 10 -36.86 13.74 104.43
N THR A 11 -35.80 14.53 104.32
CA THR A 11 -35.77 15.95 103.90
C THR A 11 -34.34 16.48 104.10
N ALA A 12 -33.88 17.41 103.26
CA ALA A 12 -33.29 18.71 103.66
C ALA A 12 -32.44 19.34 102.53
N VAL A 13 -32.84 20.55 102.14
CA VAL A 13 -32.16 21.47 101.23
C VAL A 13 -30.99 22.15 101.94
N GLY A 14 -29.86 22.31 101.24
CA GLY A 14 -28.74 23.15 101.68
C GLY A 14 -27.69 23.37 100.58
N MET A 15 -27.75 24.53 99.92
CA MET A 15 -26.59 25.24 99.32
C MET A 15 -26.39 26.52 100.18
N PRO A 16 -25.19 27.13 100.29
CA PRO A 16 -24.23 27.31 99.20
C PRO A 16 -22.71 27.30 99.53
N GLY A 17 -21.89 27.00 98.51
CA GLY A 17 -20.76 27.82 98.02
C GLY A 17 -19.46 27.98 98.83
N GLY A 18 -18.32 27.91 98.11
CA GLY A 18 -17.25 28.89 98.26
C GLY A 18 -15.84 28.37 98.46
N ALA A 19 -15.09 28.18 97.36
CA ALA A 19 -13.65 28.52 97.17
C ALA A 19 -12.94 27.53 96.23
N GLU A 20 -13.25 26.24 96.26
CA GLU A 20 -12.59 25.23 95.43
C GLU A 20 -13.13 25.19 93.99
N ASP A 21 -14.44 25.11 93.79
CA ASP A 21 -15.03 24.98 92.43
C ASP A 21 -14.79 26.20 91.52
N ILE A 22 -14.67 27.40 92.10
CA ILE A 22 -14.34 28.62 91.34
C ILE A 22 -12.88 28.59 90.88
N LYS A 23 -11.96 28.08 91.71
CA LYS A 23 -10.55 27.90 91.31
C LYS A 23 -10.44 26.85 90.20
N THR A 24 -11.15 25.74 90.30
CA THR A 24 -11.14 24.67 89.29
C THR A 24 -11.77 25.14 87.97
N GLY A 25 -12.91 25.84 88.02
CA GLY A 25 -13.57 26.40 86.83
C GLY A 25 -12.74 27.48 86.13
N ILE A 26 -12.09 28.39 86.89
CA ILE A 26 -11.17 29.38 86.34
C ILE A 26 -9.92 28.71 85.74
N SER A 27 -9.40 27.66 86.39
CA SER A 27 -8.27 26.89 85.82
C SER A 27 -8.65 26.17 84.53
N VAL A 28 -9.82 25.53 84.45
CA VAL A 28 -10.27 24.87 83.21
C VAL A 28 -10.52 25.90 82.10
N LEU A 29 -11.17 27.03 82.40
CA LEU A 29 -11.40 28.11 81.43
C LEU A 29 -10.07 28.73 80.96
N PHE A 30 -9.09 28.86 81.86
CA PHE A 30 -7.74 29.31 81.53
C PHE A 30 -7.05 28.32 80.60
N PHE A 31 -7.13 27.00 80.81
CA PHE A 31 -6.56 26.01 79.88
C PHE A 31 -7.27 25.99 78.52
N VAL A 32 -8.60 26.13 78.50
CA VAL A 32 -9.40 26.18 77.24
C VAL A 32 -9.07 27.42 76.41
N LEU A 33 -8.78 28.56 77.04
CA LEU A 33 -8.37 29.79 76.34
C LEU A 33 -6.86 29.86 76.07
N ALA A 34 -6.03 29.34 76.96
CA ALA A 34 -4.57 29.42 76.85
C ALA A 34 -4.00 28.43 75.83
N ILE A 35 -4.55 27.21 75.72
CA ILE A 35 -4.05 26.21 74.76
C ILE A 35 -4.15 26.71 73.30
N PRO A 36 -5.28 27.25 72.82
CA PRO A 36 -5.36 27.83 71.48
C PRO A 36 -4.39 28.99 71.28
N VAL A 37 -4.23 29.86 72.29
CA VAL A 37 -3.29 30.99 72.23
C VAL A 37 -1.84 30.51 72.14
N VAL A 38 -1.45 29.49 72.91
CA VAL A 38 -0.10 28.91 72.85
C VAL A 38 0.15 28.21 71.52
N VAL A 39 -0.84 27.51 70.97
CA VAL A 39 -0.75 26.88 69.65
C VAL A 39 -0.59 27.93 68.55
N VAL A 40 -1.42 28.98 68.56
CA VAL A 40 -1.29 30.11 67.61
C VAL A 40 0.07 30.79 67.78
N LEU A 41 0.51 31.04 69.02
CA LEU A 41 1.83 31.63 69.30
C LEU A 41 2.97 30.74 68.79
N PHE A 42 2.86 29.41 68.93
CA PHE A 42 3.83 28.47 68.38
C PHE A 42 3.90 28.55 66.86
N PHE A 43 2.76 28.60 66.16
CA PHE A 43 2.73 28.77 64.70
C PHE A 43 3.26 30.14 64.26
N VAL A 44 2.94 31.21 64.99
CA VAL A 44 3.47 32.57 64.72
C VAL A 44 4.98 32.62 64.94
N LEU A 45 5.49 32.06 66.05
CA LEU A 45 6.93 31.98 66.32
C LEU A 45 7.65 31.11 65.31
N ARG A 46 7.07 29.97 64.91
CA ARG A 46 7.61 29.10 63.85
C ARG A 46 7.62 29.81 62.50
N PHE A 47 6.58 30.58 62.19
CA PHE A 47 6.51 31.40 60.97
C PHE A 47 7.59 32.48 60.99
N ILE A 48 7.72 33.25 62.08
CA ILE A 48 8.75 34.28 62.24
C ILE A 48 10.15 33.66 62.16
N TYR A 49 10.40 32.52 62.85
CA TYR A 49 11.66 31.81 62.80
C TYR A 49 12.01 31.36 61.37
N ASN A 50 11.05 30.75 60.66
CA ASN A 50 11.24 30.32 59.27
C ASN A 50 11.44 31.50 58.30
N ALA A 51 10.71 32.59 58.51
CA ALA A 51 10.76 33.79 57.67
C ALA A 51 12.04 34.61 57.90
N THR A 52 12.60 34.66 59.12
CA THR A 52 13.74 35.55 59.43
C THR A 52 15.07 34.82 59.61
N ILE A 53 15.11 33.75 60.40
CA ILE A 53 16.33 32.98 60.69
C ILE A 53 16.56 31.91 59.64
N GLY A 54 15.48 31.25 59.20
CA GLY A 54 15.51 30.25 58.13
C GLY A 54 16.02 30.84 56.81
N GLU A 55 15.60 32.05 56.46
CA GLU A 55 16.05 32.75 55.25
C GLU A 55 17.52 33.19 55.35
N LYS A 56 17.94 33.78 56.47
CA LYS A 56 19.35 34.13 56.73
C LYS A 56 20.29 32.92 56.65
N ARG A 57 19.91 31.80 57.27
CA ARG A 57 20.71 30.56 57.22
C ARG A 57 20.82 30.00 55.80
N LYS A 58 19.75 30.06 55.00
CA LYS A 58 19.77 29.68 53.58
C LYS A 58 20.69 30.58 52.77
N THR A 59 20.70 31.89 53.02
CA THR A 59 21.61 32.83 52.33
C THR A 59 23.07 32.59 52.68
N THR A 60 23.42 32.37 53.95
CA THR A 60 24.79 32.05 54.36
C THR A 60 25.27 30.74 53.74
N LEU A 61 24.42 29.71 53.74
CA LEU A 61 24.75 28.41 53.17
C LEU A 61 24.99 28.48 51.65
N LYS A 62 24.19 29.27 50.91
CA LYS A 62 24.43 29.53 49.49
C LYS A 62 25.77 30.23 49.26
N GLU A 63 26.13 31.18 50.12
CA GLU A 63 27.41 31.90 50.01
C GLU A 63 28.61 30.97 50.28
N ASP A 64 28.50 30.05 51.24
CA ASP A 64 29.53 29.05 51.52
C ASP A 64 29.71 28.07 50.35
N TYR A 65 28.61 27.60 49.75
CA TYR A 65 28.67 26.75 48.55
C TYR A 65 29.23 27.49 47.34
N LYS A 66 28.98 28.78 47.20
CA LYS A 66 29.56 29.61 46.14
C LYS A 66 31.08 29.70 46.31
N LYS A 67 31.57 29.98 47.52
CA LYS A 67 33.02 30.00 47.83
C LYS A 67 33.68 28.65 47.58
N GLU A 68 33.01 27.55 47.97
CA GLU A 68 33.45 26.18 47.69
C GLU A 68 33.61 25.95 46.17
N ALA A 69 32.60 26.32 45.39
CA ALA A 69 32.63 26.16 43.94
C ALA A 69 33.71 27.03 43.29
N GLU A 70 33.86 28.29 43.69
CA GLU A 70 34.91 29.19 43.20
C GLU A 70 36.32 28.70 43.55
N SER A 71 36.49 28.04 44.71
CA SER A 71 37.76 27.39 45.07
C SER A 71 38.10 26.25 44.10
N TYR A 72 37.11 25.41 43.76
CA TYR A 72 37.29 24.37 42.74
C TYR A 72 37.59 24.95 41.35
N GLU A 73 36.93 26.04 40.95
CA GLU A 73 37.21 26.74 39.68
C GLU A 73 38.65 27.24 39.62
N LYS A 74 39.12 27.93 40.68
CA LYS A 74 40.51 28.43 40.78
C LYS A 74 41.54 27.31 40.77
N ALA A 75 41.18 26.15 41.32
CA ALA A 75 42.02 24.95 41.29
C ALA A 75 41.96 24.18 39.95
N GLY A 76 41.21 24.65 38.95
CA GLY A 76 41.02 23.97 37.67
C GLY A 76 40.14 22.72 37.72
N LYS A 77 39.48 22.44 38.85
CA LYS A 77 38.60 21.28 39.06
C LYS A 77 37.18 21.58 38.59
N TYR A 78 37.02 21.83 37.29
CA TYR A 78 35.77 22.36 36.72
C TYR A 78 34.55 21.45 36.93
N VAL A 79 34.68 20.12 36.77
CA VAL A 79 33.57 19.17 37.02
C VAL A 79 33.12 19.18 38.49
N SER A 80 34.05 19.32 39.43
CA SER A 80 33.73 19.41 40.86
C SER A 80 32.99 20.72 41.17
N ALA A 81 33.45 21.84 40.62
CA ALA A 81 32.75 23.12 40.72
C ALA A 81 31.33 23.05 40.11
N ALA A 82 31.21 22.45 38.92
CA ALA A 82 29.96 22.29 38.20
C ALA A 82 28.90 21.54 39.03
N ARG A 83 29.30 20.44 39.69
CA ARG A 83 28.41 19.66 40.56
C ARG A 83 27.88 20.47 41.74
N VAL A 84 28.69 21.35 42.32
CA VAL A 84 28.24 22.26 43.40
C VAL A 84 27.23 23.26 42.87
N TYR A 85 27.48 23.85 41.68
CA TYR A 85 26.51 24.75 41.05
C TYR A 85 25.20 24.04 40.67
N GLU A 86 25.25 22.83 40.14
CA GLU A 86 24.08 22.02 39.77
C GLU A 86 23.24 21.63 41.00
N THR A 87 23.88 21.01 42.00
CA THR A 87 23.14 20.32 43.08
C THR A 87 22.87 21.21 44.29
N LYS A 88 23.79 22.11 44.65
CA LYS A 88 23.69 22.91 45.89
C LYS A 88 23.19 24.32 45.63
N LEU A 89 23.58 24.92 44.51
CA LEU A 89 23.22 26.30 44.17
C LEU A 89 22.04 26.41 43.20
N GLY A 90 21.78 25.35 42.42
CA GLY A 90 20.74 25.34 41.38
C GLY A 90 21.05 26.24 40.19
N ASP A 91 22.30 26.71 40.04
CA ASP A 91 22.73 27.52 38.90
C ASP A 91 23.13 26.61 37.74
N LEU A 92 22.10 26.15 37.02
CA LEU A 92 22.29 25.25 35.88
C LEU A 92 23.09 25.89 34.74
N LYS A 93 23.06 27.23 34.61
CA LYS A 93 23.81 27.94 33.56
C LYS A 93 25.30 27.80 33.80
N LYS A 94 25.71 28.14 35.03
CA LYS A 94 27.12 28.10 35.42
C LYS A 94 27.61 26.65 35.52
N ALA A 95 26.76 25.73 35.99
CA ALA A 95 27.07 24.31 35.98
C ALA A 95 27.35 23.78 34.57
N ALA A 96 26.49 24.07 33.58
CA ALA A 96 26.67 23.62 32.20
C ALA A 96 28.00 24.11 31.59
N ALA A 97 28.30 25.41 31.74
CA ALA A 97 29.55 26.00 31.25
C ALA A 97 30.80 25.40 31.91
N LEU A 98 30.71 25.04 33.20
CA LEU A 98 31.82 24.40 33.92
C LEU A 98 31.98 22.93 33.55
N TYR A 99 30.89 22.20 33.29
CA TYR A 99 30.96 20.84 32.75
C TYR A 99 31.58 20.85 31.34
N GLU A 100 31.20 21.80 30.47
CA GLU A 100 31.82 22.01 29.15
C GLU A 100 33.32 22.29 29.28
N LYS A 101 33.71 23.23 30.15
CA LYS A 101 35.12 23.55 30.42
C LYS A 101 35.90 22.38 31.03
N GLY A 102 35.20 21.53 31.79
CA GLY A 102 35.71 20.30 32.39
C GLY A 102 35.67 19.09 31.46
N THR A 103 35.31 19.24 30.18
CA THR A 103 35.20 18.18 29.16
C THR A 103 34.21 17.06 29.48
N ASP A 104 33.31 17.27 30.45
CA ASP A 104 32.19 16.37 30.73
C ASP A 104 31.02 16.75 29.81
N TYR A 105 31.20 16.45 28.52
CA TYR A 105 30.29 16.88 27.46
C TYR A 105 28.89 16.28 27.63
N LYS A 106 28.78 15.03 28.09
CA LYS A 106 27.50 14.40 28.43
C LYS A 106 26.68 15.21 29.42
N LYS A 107 27.28 15.61 30.55
CA LYS A 107 26.58 16.40 31.56
C LYS A 107 26.28 17.81 31.06
N ALA A 108 27.24 18.45 30.39
CA ALA A 108 27.02 19.76 29.78
C ALA A 108 25.83 19.75 28.80
N ALA A 109 25.78 18.76 27.90
CA ALA A 109 24.71 18.58 26.92
C ALA A 109 23.34 18.45 27.60
N SER A 110 23.22 17.58 28.59
CA SER A 110 21.96 17.36 29.31
C SER A 110 21.43 18.62 30.01
N LEU A 111 22.33 19.46 30.53
CA LEU A 111 21.94 20.72 31.18
C LEU A 111 21.59 21.80 30.16
N TYR A 112 22.31 21.89 29.05
CA TYR A 112 21.95 22.80 27.96
C TYR A 112 20.60 22.43 27.36
N ASP A 113 20.32 21.14 27.13
CA ASP A 113 19.02 20.66 26.64
C ASP A 113 17.87 20.98 27.61
N LEU A 114 18.07 20.68 28.90
CA LEU A 114 17.08 20.99 29.94
C LEU A 114 16.74 22.49 30.02
N ARG A 115 17.70 23.35 29.66
CA ARG A 115 17.55 24.80 29.65
C ARG A 115 16.96 25.34 28.34
N GLY A 116 16.79 24.50 27.32
CA GLY A 116 16.39 24.92 25.97
C GLY A 116 17.51 25.60 25.19
N ASP A 117 18.77 25.51 25.64
CA ASP A 117 19.95 26.00 24.92
C ASP A 117 20.32 24.97 23.81
N THR A 118 19.44 24.79 22.82
CA THR A 118 19.45 23.67 21.85
C THR A 118 20.73 23.58 21.02
N GLU A 119 21.25 24.70 20.50
CA GLU A 119 22.51 24.74 19.75
C GLU A 119 23.69 24.24 20.58
N LYS A 120 23.77 24.69 21.84
CA LYS A 120 24.80 24.25 22.77
C LYS A 120 24.62 22.79 23.16
N ALA A 121 23.39 22.32 23.32
CA ALA A 121 23.10 20.92 23.58
C ALA A 121 23.58 20.03 22.42
N LYS A 122 23.22 20.35 21.17
CA LYS A 122 23.67 19.64 19.95
C LYS A 122 25.20 19.58 19.87
N GLU A 123 25.87 20.73 20.04
CA GLU A 123 27.34 20.81 20.03
C GLU A 123 27.98 19.88 21.08
N MET A 124 27.45 19.88 22.30
CA MET A 124 27.99 19.04 23.37
C MET A 124 27.68 17.55 23.17
N TYR A 125 26.49 17.20 22.69
CA TYR A 125 26.15 15.81 22.34
C TYR A 125 27.05 15.27 21.22
N GLU A 126 27.37 16.08 20.21
CA GLU A 126 28.32 15.72 19.16
C GLU A 126 29.75 15.53 19.71
N LYS A 127 30.22 16.41 20.61
CA LYS A 127 31.53 16.27 21.28
C LYS A 127 31.61 15.03 22.17
N ASP A 128 30.50 14.61 22.77
CA ASP A 128 30.39 13.37 23.55
C ASP A 128 30.34 12.11 22.64
N GLY A 129 30.09 12.28 21.33
CA GLY A 129 29.85 11.20 20.38
C GLY A 129 28.42 10.63 20.43
N ASN A 130 27.51 11.27 21.17
CA ASN A 130 26.12 10.87 21.30
C ASN A 130 25.25 11.52 20.21
N ILE A 131 25.38 10.97 19.00
CA ILE A 131 24.72 11.49 17.80
C ILE A 131 23.19 11.36 17.89
N GLU A 132 22.68 10.34 18.58
CA GLU A 132 21.23 10.09 18.71
C GLU A 132 20.53 11.18 19.51
N ASP A 133 21.10 11.56 20.65
CA ASP A 133 20.53 12.64 21.47
C ASP A 133 20.64 13.99 20.75
N SER A 134 21.76 14.25 20.03
CA SER A 134 21.89 15.44 19.18
C SER A 134 20.81 15.50 18.10
N ALA A 135 20.59 14.39 17.38
CA ALA A 135 19.53 14.29 16.38
C ALA A 135 18.13 14.44 17.01
N GLY A 136 17.93 13.91 18.21
CA GLY A 136 16.69 14.06 18.99
C GLY A 136 16.36 15.51 19.35
N VAL A 137 17.38 16.34 19.63
CA VAL A 137 17.22 17.79 19.80
C VAL A 137 16.75 18.41 18.47
N SER A 138 17.42 18.16 17.35
CA SER A 138 17.02 18.69 16.04
C SER A 138 15.61 18.26 15.62
N ILE A 139 15.19 17.02 15.92
CA ILE A 139 13.83 16.55 15.64
C ILE A 139 12.77 17.35 16.41
N ARG A 140 13.03 17.69 17.68
CA ARG A 140 12.09 18.48 18.49
C ARG A 140 11.94 19.91 17.98
N GLU A 141 13.02 20.49 17.47
CA GLU A 141 13.02 21.81 16.83
C GLU A 141 12.41 21.80 15.42
N GLY A 142 12.09 20.62 14.85
CA GLY A 142 11.58 20.47 13.49
C GLY A 142 12.66 20.52 12.40
N GLU A 143 13.93 20.50 12.79
CA GLU A 143 15.11 20.50 11.91
C GLU A 143 15.39 19.09 11.37
N PHE A 144 14.44 18.52 10.63
CA PHE A 144 14.52 17.13 10.17
C PHE A 144 15.73 16.84 9.26
N GLU A 145 16.18 17.82 8.47
CA GLU A 145 17.35 17.64 7.60
C GLU A 145 18.66 17.52 8.38
N ASP A 146 18.83 18.30 9.44
CA ASP A 146 20.04 18.27 10.25
C ASP A 146 20.08 17.00 11.11
N ALA A 147 18.93 16.60 11.65
CA ALA A 147 18.77 15.27 12.26
C ALA A 147 19.10 14.14 11.29
N ALA A 148 18.66 14.24 10.02
CA ALA A 148 18.96 13.25 9.00
C ALA A 148 20.47 13.16 8.70
N LYS A 149 21.18 14.30 8.60
CA LYS A 149 22.65 14.32 8.42
C LYS A 149 23.38 13.66 9.59
N LEU A 150 22.91 13.88 10.81
CA LEU A 150 23.47 13.26 12.00
C LEU A 150 23.30 11.74 11.95
N TYR A 151 22.09 11.23 11.67
CA TYR A 151 21.89 9.79 11.50
C TYR A 151 22.66 9.19 10.33
N ASP A 152 22.84 9.94 9.24
CA ASP A 152 23.62 9.51 8.10
C ASP A 152 25.11 9.32 8.46
N LYS A 153 25.68 10.25 9.23
CA LYS A 153 27.04 10.13 9.80
C LYS A 153 27.17 8.96 10.77
N ALA A 154 26.11 8.65 11.51
CA ALA A 154 26.05 7.49 12.40
C ALA A 154 25.85 6.15 11.66
N GLY A 155 25.74 6.16 10.32
CA GLY A 155 25.48 4.97 9.51
C GLY A 155 24.03 4.46 9.59
N LYS A 156 23.14 5.18 10.28
CA LYS A 156 21.71 4.85 10.39
C LYS A 156 20.94 5.36 9.18
N LYS A 157 21.27 4.80 8.01
CA LYS A 157 20.77 5.25 6.70
C LYS A 157 19.24 5.26 6.60
N ARG A 158 18.58 4.26 7.20
CA ARG A 158 17.12 4.17 7.19
C ARG A 158 16.45 5.28 7.99
N ASP A 159 16.97 5.61 9.17
CA ASP A 159 16.44 6.69 10.01
C ASP A 159 16.66 8.05 9.35
N ALA A 160 17.83 8.25 8.73
CA ALA A 160 18.10 9.43 7.91
C ALA A 160 17.11 9.57 6.75
N ALA A 161 16.78 8.47 6.06
CA ALA A 161 15.81 8.47 4.97
C ALA A 161 14.39 8.87 5.42
N GLN A 162 13.93 8.32 6.54
CA GLN A 162 12.63 8.66 7.13
C GLN A 162 12.54 10.14 7.51
N LEU A 163 13.61 10.71 8.04
CA LEU A 163 13.65 12.13 8.39
C LEU A 163 13.67 13.03 7.15
N MET A 164 14.41 12.65 6.10
CA MET A 164 14.36 13.36 4.81
C MET A 164 12.96 13.33 4.21
N GLU A 165 12.23 12.22 4.36
CA GLU A 165 10.84 12.11 3.92
C GLU A 165 9.94 13.06 4.73
N ARG A 166 10.08 13.09 6.06
CA ARG A 166 9.35 14.03 6.95
C ARG A 166 9.69 15.49 6.66
N ALA A 167 10.91 15.79 6.22
CA ALA A 167 11.34 17.11 5.77
C ALA A 167 10.71 17.52 4.42
N GLY A 168 9.95 16.62 3.77
CA GLY A 168 9.40 16.83 2.42
C GLY A 168 10.45 16.73 1.31
N ARG A 169 11.67 16.27 1.61
CA ARG A 169 12.76 16.10 0.63
C ARG A 169 12.67 14.71 -0.01
N ARG A 170 11.57 14.45 -0.73
CA ARG A 170 11.22 13.13 -1.27
C ARG A 170 12.34 12.48 -2.08
N LEU A 171 12.96 13.19 -3.03
CA LEU A 171 14.07 12.63 -3.83
C LEU A 171 15.35 12.36 -3.00
N ALA A 172 15.61 13.15 -1.96
CA ALA A 172 16.72 12.87 -1.04
C ALA A 172 16.42 11.63 -0.19
N ALA A 173 15.17 11.49 0.27
CA ALA A 173 14.71 10.31 0.98
C ALA A 173 14.81 9.04 0.11
N VAL A 174 14.44 9.10 -1.18
CA VAL A 174 14.62 8.00 -2.13
C VAL A 174 16.08 7.55 -2.20
N ARG A 175 17.03 8.49 -2.34
CA ARG A 175 18.47 8.16 -2.36
C ARG A 175 18.91 7.49 -1.06
N ALA A 176 18.50 8.04 0.08
CA ALA A 176 18.85 7.49 1.39
C ALA A 176 18.22 6.10 1.63
N TYR A 177 16.97 5.87 1.23
CA TYR A 177 16.33 4.55 1.29
C TYR A 177 17.04 3.54 0.39
N ARG A 178 17.47 3.96 -0.81
CA ARG A 178 18.25 3.10 -1.72
C ARG A 178 19.59 2.70 -1.10
N GLU A 179 20.32 3.65 -0.50
CA GLU A 179 21.58 3.38 0.21
C GLU A 179 21.38 2.48 1.44
N ALA A 180 20.22 2.59 2.10
CA ALA A 180 19.83 1.71 3.19
C ALA A 180 19.40 0.30 2.75
N GLY A 181 19.27 0.05 1.44
CA GLY A 181 18.71 -1.19 0.88
C GLY A 181 17.20 -1.34 1.07
N ASP A 182 16.50 -0.28 1.50
CA ASP A 182 15.05 -0.27 1.67
C ASP A 182 14.37 0.16 0.35
N TYR A 183 14.54 -0.69 -0.66
CA TYR A 183 14.07 -0.40 -2.01
C TYR A 183 12.54 -0.29 -2.11
N ARG A 184 11.78 -0.94 -1.21
CA ARG A 184 10.32 -0.81 -1.20
C ARG A 184 9.86 0.61 -0.88
N ASN A 185 10.46 1.24 0.15
CA ASN A 185 10.12 2.63 0.49
C ASN A 185 10.62 3.61 -0.57
N ALA A 186 11.79 3.36 -1.16
CA ALA A 186 12.28 4.13 -2.30
C ALA A 186 11.33 4.05 -3.50
N ALA A 187 10.86 2.85 -3.86
CA ALA A 187 9.92 2.64 -4.96
C ALA A 187 8.60 3.39 -4.73
N ARG A 188 8.01 3.25 -3.54
CA ARG A 188 6.76 3.95 -3.17
C ARG A 188 6.89 5.46 -3.35
N LEU A 189 7.97 6.07 -2.86
CA LEU A 189 8.17 7.51 -3.00
C LEU A 189 8.33 7.95 -4.45
N LEU A 190 8.98 7.14 -5.29
CA LEU A 190 9.11 7.42 -6.71
C LEU A 190 7.75 7.33 -7.44
N GLU A 191 6.88 6.41 -7.02
CA GLU A 191 5.50 6.35 -7.55
C GLU A 191 4.69 7.59 -7.18
N ASP A 192 4.77 8.03 -5.92
CA ASP A 192 4.08 9.24 -5.44
C ASP A 192 4.54 10.51 -6.20
N GLU A 193 5.78 10.50 -6.71
CA GLU A 193 6.35 11.57 -7.56
C GLU A 193 6.04 11.41 -9.05
N GLY A 194 5.33 10.36 -9.47
CA GLY A 194 5.03 10.09 -10.88
C GLY A 194 6.25 9.65 -11.70
N MET A 195 7.20 8.96 -11.06
CA MET A 195 8.43 8.43 -11.67
C MET A 195 8.38 6.89 -11.78
N PRO A 196 7.52 6.34 -12.65
CA PRO A 196 7.24 4.89 -12.69
C PRO A 196 8.43 4.05 -13.16
N LYS A 197 9.33 4.60 -13.98
CA LYS A 197 10.52 3.89 -14.48
C LYS A 197 11.49 3.60 -13.36
N GLU A 198 11.84 4.63 -12.59
CA GLU A 198 12.74 4.56 -11.45
C GLU A 198 12.11 3.74 -10.31
N ALA A 199 10.80 3.85 -10.10
CA ALA A 199 10.07 3.02 -9.14
C ALA A 199 10.20 1.53 -9.49
N ALA A 200 10.01 1.17 -10.77
CA ALA A 200 10.18 -0.21 -11.22
C ALA A 200 11.62 -0.71 -10.98
N GLU A 201 12.64 0.10 -11.26
CA GLU A 201 14.04 -0.27 -10.94
C GLU A 201 14.24 -0.61 -9.46
N MET A 202 13.67 0.18 -8.55
CA MET A 202 13.75 -0.10 -7.11
C MET A 202 13.03 -1.41 -6.74
N PHE A 203 11.87 -1.70 -7.34
CA PHE A 203 11.21 -3.00 -7.15
C PHE A 203 12.07 -4.17 -7.61
N GLY A 204 12.74 -4.03 -8.77
CA GLY A 204 13.69 -5.03 -9.26
C GLY A 204 14.81 -5.31 -8.26
N LEU A 205 15.41 -4.26 -7.70
CA LEU A 205 16.44 -4.38 -6.65
C LEU A 205 15.90 -5.04 -5.36
N SER A 206 14.65 -4.79 -4.99
CA SER A 206 14.00 -5.44 -3.84
C SER A 206 13.83 -6.94 -4.02
N LEU A 207 13.62 -7.39 -5.25
CA LEU A 207 13.43 -8.81 -5.59
C LEU A 207 14.77 -9.51 -5.79
N GLY A 208 15.77 -8.82 -6.32
CA GLY A 208 17.09 -9.37 -6.61
C GLY A 208 17.01 -10.60 -7.52
N ASP A 209 17.77 -11.64 -7.18
CA ASP A 209 17.85 -12.89 -7.96
C ASP A 209 16.78 -13.93 -7.58
N LYS A 210 15.81 -13.58 -6.72
CA LYS A 210 14.75 -14.51 -6.30
C LYS A 210 13.93 -14.98 -7.50
N GLN A 211 13.31 -16.15 -7.39
CA GLN A 211 12.32 -16.63 -8.35
C GLN A 211 10.91 -16.48 -7.79
N PRO A 212 9.88 -16.32 -8.65
CA PRO A 212 8.50 -16.31 -8.20
C PRO A 212 8.12 -17.62 -7.50
N ASP A 213 7.53 -17.50 -6.32
CA ASP A 213 6.96 -18.59 -5.52
C ASP A 213 5.66 -18.11 -4.84
N PRO A 214 4.83 -18.99 -4.25
CA PRO A 214 3.57 -18.57 -3.64
C PRO A 214 3.69 -17.48 -2.56
N ALA A 215 4.85 -17.33 -1.90
CA ALA A 215 5.06 -16.33 -0.86
C ALA A 215 5.38 -14.94 -1.44
N ASN A 216 6.01 -14.87 -2.61
CA ASN A 216 6.55 -13.64 -3.19
C ASN A 216 5.95 -13.27 -4.57
N ILE A 217 5.12 -14.12 -5.16
CA ILE A 217 4.55 -13.94 -6.51
C ILE A 217 3.76 -12.64 -6.66
N LYS A 218 3.14 -12.15 -5.58
CA LYS A 218 2.48 -10.85 -5.52
C LYS A 218 3.43 -9.69 -5.79
N ASP A 219 4.65 -9.75 -5.27
CA ASP A 219 5.66 -8.71 -5.45
C ASP A 219 6.22 -8.73 -6.87
N PHE A 220 6.44 -9.93 -7.44
CA PHE A 220 6.83 -10.08 -8.85
C PHE A 220 5.76 -9.52 -9.79
N TYR A 221 4.48 -9.80 -9.53
CA TYR A 221 3.38 -9.25 -10.33
C TYR A 221 3.32 -7.73 -10.24
N ALA A 222 3.46 -7.17 -9.03
CA ALA A 222 3.51 -5.72 -8.84
C ALA A 222 4.68 -5.11 -9.63
N TYR A 223 5.86 -5.72 -9.58
CA TYR A 223 7.03 -5.28 -10.34
C TYR A 223 6.78 -5.32 -11.86
N ALA A 224 6.29 -6.43 -12.40
CA ALA A 224 5.99 -6.58 -13.82
C ALA A 224 4.97 -5.54 -14.32
N PHE A 225 3.91 -5.32 -13.53
CA PHE A 225 2.89 -4.34 -13.84
C PHE A 225 3.42 -2.91 -13.86
N LYS A 226 4.36 -2.57 -12.96
CA LYS A 226 5.00 -1.26 -12.95
C LYS A 226 5.97 -1.08 -14.11
N LEU A 227 6.72 -2.13 -14.48
CA LEU A 227 7.54 -2.12 -15.70
C LEU A 227 6.68 -1.86 -16.94
N GLU A 228 5.51 -2.49 -17.02
CA GLU A 228 4.54 -2.28 -18.11
C GLU A 228 4.07 -0.81 -18.15
N GLN A 229 3.62 -0.25 -17.02
CA GLN A 229 3.20 1.17 -16.95
C GLN A 229 4.34 2.15 -17.27
N ALA A 230 5.57 1.77 -16.93
CA ALA A 230 6.76 2.53 -17.23
C ALA A 230 7.18 2.46 -18.73
N GLY A 231 6.51 1.62 -19.53
CA GLY A 231 6.82 1.37 -20.94
C GLY A 231 8.02 0.44 -21.14
N ASN A 232 8.47 -0.27 -20.10
CA ASN A 232 9.55 -1.25 -20.17
C ASN A 232 8.99 -2.65 -20.48
N THR A 233 8.39 -2.77 -21.67
CA THR A 233 7.67 -3.97 -22.12
C THR A 233 8.54 -5.22 -22.10
N GLU A 234 9.79 -5.14 -22.53
CA GLU A 234 10.71 -6.28 -22.61
C GLU A 234 10.95 -6.91 -21.23
N LYS A 235 11.29 -6.10 -20.21
CA LYS A 235 11.47 -6.61 -18.85
C LYS A 235 10.14 -7.04 -18.23
N ALA A 236 9.05 -6.33 -18.49
CA ALA A 236 7.73 -6.72 -17.99
C ALA A 236 7.38 -8.13 -18.47
N LEU A 237 7.64 -8.43 -19.75
CA LEU A 237 7.44 -9.75 -20.34
C LEU A 237 8.28 -10.83 -19.69
N GLU A 238 9.58 -10.60 -19.51
CA GLU A 238 10.46 -11.56 -18.84
C GLU A 238 9.92 -11.92 -17.45
N VAL A 239 9.49 -10.91 -16.67
CA VAL A 239 8.96 -11.12 -15.33
C VAL A 239 7.61 -11.84 -15.37
N TYR A 240 6.70 -11.45 -16.28
CA TYR A 240 5.42 -12.14 -16.45
C TYR A 240 5.59 -13.60 -16.88
N GLN A 241 6.56 -13.94 -17.73
CA GLN A 241 6.87 -15.32 -18.12
C GLN A 241 7.34 -16.15 -16.93
N ARG A 242 8.15 -15.56 -16.05
CA ARG A 242 8.60 -16.22 -14.83
C ARG A 242 7.45 -16.47 -13.87
N ILE A 243 6.49 -15.53 -13.78
CA ILE A 243 5.27 -15.69 -12.99
C ILE A 243 4.40 -16.81 -13.57
N ASP A 244 4.11 -16.81 -14.87
CA ASP A 244 3.31 -17.86 -15.53
C ASP A 244 3.94 -19.25 -15.38
N LYS A 245 5.28 -19.34 -15.42
CA LYS A 245 5.99 -20.60 -15.15
C LYS A 245 5.82 -21.10 -13.71
N ALA A 246 5.72 -20.20 -12.75
CA ALA A 246 5.56 -20.54 -11.33
C ALA A 246 4.10 -20.84 -10.96
N ASP A 247 3.16 -20.05 -11.47
CA ASP A 247 1.72 -20.24 -11.33
C ASP A 247 1.00 -19.73 -12.59
N PRO A 248 0.60 -20.65 -13.50
CA PRO A 248 -0.03 -20.27 -14.75
C PRO A 248 -1.46 -19.73 -14.61
N THR A 249 -2.04 -19.79 -13.40
CA THR A 249 -3.39 -19.30 -13.10
C THR A 249 -3.36 -17.97 -12.34
N TYR A 250 -2.17 -17.39 -12.15
CA TYR A 250 -2.01 -16.18 -11.36
C TYR A 250 -2.58 -14.95 -12.07
N LYS A 251 -3.80 -14.55 -11.70
CA LYS A 251 -4.50 -13.35 -12.21
C LYS A 251 -4.57 -13.31 -13.75
N ASP A 252 -4.32 -12.15 -14.35
CA ASP A 252 -4.37 -11.82 -15.78
C ASP A 252 -3.00 -11.95 -16.47
N VAL A 253 -2.02 -12.63 -15.86
CA VAL A 253 -0.64 -12.70 -16.37
C VAL A 253 -0.59 -13.25 -17.80
N ARG A 254 -1.35 -14.30 -18.11
CA ARG A 254 -1.42 -14.88 -19.46
C ARG A 254 -1.99 -13.93 -20.50
N GLU A 255 -3.02 -13.18 -20.14
CA GLU A 255 -3.64 -12.18 -21.03
C GLU A 255 -2.65 -11.04 -21.32
N ARG A 256 -1.93 -10.59 -20.29
CA ARG A 256 -0.87 -9.59 -20.41
C ARG A 256 0.29 -10.08 -21.26
N LEU A 257 0.72 -11.33 -21.10
CA LEU A 257 1.75 -11.94 -21.93
C LEU A 257 1.36 -11.95 -23.41
N GLN A 258 0.11 -12.29 -23.72
CA GLN A 258 -0.42 -12.25 -25.10
C GLN A 258 -0.49 -10.83 -25.65
N THR A 259 -0.81 -9.84 -24.80
CA THR A 259 -0.94 -8.44 -25.20
C THR A 259 0.41 -7.74 -25.39
N LEU A 260 1.36 -8.00 -24.49
CA LEU A 260 2.67 -7.32 -24.44
C LEU A 260 3.72 -7.99 -25.32
N ASN A 261 3.63 -9.31 -25.49
CA ASN A 261 4.39 -10.08 -26.45
C ASN A 261 3.36 -10.65 -27.41
N PRO A 262 2.76 -9.81 -28.28
CA PRO A 262 2.16 -10.39 -29.48
C PRO A 262 3.31 -11.16 -30.09
N THR A 263 3.22 -12.50 -30.07
CA THR A 263 4.28 -13.38 -30.54
C THR A 263 4.90 -12.71 -31.76
N PRO A 264 6.23 -12.43 -31.77
CA PRO A 264 6.86 -11.85 -32.94
C PRO A 264 6.35 -12.68 -34.09
N GLU A 265 5.78 -11.99 -35.09
CA GLU A 265 5.12 -12.60 -36.21
C GLU A 265 5.81 -13.94 -36.46
N VAL A 266 5.13 -15.04 -36.13
CA VAL A 266 5.25 -16.14 -37.05
C VAL A 266 4.56 -15.49 -38.25
N VAL A 267 5.34 -14.80 -39.09
CA VAL A 267 5.09 -14.76 -40.52
C VAL A 267 5.19 -16.24 -40.85
N GLU A 268 4.10 -16.94 -40.52
CA GLU A 268 3.92 -18.31 -40.85
C GLU A 268 3.92 -18.22 -42.34
N ASP A 269 5.02 -18.69 -42.92
CA ASP A 269 5.37 -18.39 -44.27
C ASP A 269 4.12 -18.57 -45.12
N LEU A 270 3.67 -17.46 -45.71
CA LEU A 270 2.54 -17.50 -46.62
C LEU A 270 2.97 -18.15 -47.94
N GLU A 271 4.22 -18.64 -48.06
CA GLU A 271 4.68 -19.43 -49.19
C GLU A 271 3.71 -20.57 -49.46
N GLY A 272 2.98 -20.42 -50.57
CA GLY A 272 1.92 -21.34 -51.00
C GLY A 272 0.57 -21.23 -50.28
N LYS A 273 0.40 -20.31 -49.32
CA LYS A 273 -0.85 -20.09 -48.56
C LYS A 273 -1.53 -18.78 -48.94
N THR A 274 -2.85 -18.80 -49.05
CA THR A 274 -3.69 -17.63 -49.27
C THR A 274 -4.66 -17.45 -48.10
N THR A 275 -4.74 -16.24 -47.55
CA THR A 275 -5.69 -15.93 -46.46
C THR A 275 -7.12 -15.80 -46.99
N ILE A 276 -8.12 -16.06 -46.14
CA ILE A 276 -9.53 -15.81 -46.48
C ILE A 276 -9.74 -14.32 -46.82
N ARG A 277 -9.03 -13.42 -46.13
CA ARG A 277 -9.02 -11.99 -46.48
C ARG A 277 -8.64 -11.75 -47.95
N SER A 278 -7.58 -12.41 -48.43
CA SER A 278 -7.12 -12.28 -49.82
C SER A 278 -8.17 -12.76 -50.82
N PHE A 279 -8.84 -13.88 -50.52
CA PHE A 279 -9.93 -14.39 -51.38
C PHE A 279 -11.14 -13.45 -51.45
N ILE A 280 -11.52 -12.84 -50.33
CA ILE A 280 -12.61 -11.86 -50.29
C ILE A 280 -12.23 -10.62 -51.12
N ARG A 281 -11.02 -10.08 -50.93
CA ARG A 281 -10.55 -8.89 -51.65
C ARG A 281 -10.40 -9.09 -53.15
N SER A 282 -10.01 -10.28 -53.59
CA SER A 282 -9.85 -10.56 -55.02
C SER A 282 -11.19 -10.76 -55.74
N GLY A 283 -12.32 -10.80 -55.00
CA GLY A 283 -13.66 -11.05 -55.55
C GLY A 283 -13.77 -12.40 -56.25
N SER A 284 -12.83 -13.32 -56.02
CA SER A 284 -12.65 -14.53 -56.82
C SER A 284 -13.42 -15.74 -56.29
N MET A 285 -14.23 -15.58 -55.26
CA MET A 285 -14.97 -16.70 -54.66
C MET A 285 -16.39 -16.79 -55.21
N ASP A 286 -16.65 -17.87 -55.94
CA ASP A 286 -18.00 -18.33 -56.20
C ASP A 286 -18.70 -18.72 -54.87
N PRO A 287 -19.99 -18.36 -54.66
CA PRO A 287 -20.69 -18.63 -53.41
C PRO A 287 -20.73 -20.11 -52.98
N LYS A 288 -20.80 -21.06 -53.92
CA LYS A 288 -20.79 -22.50 -53.57
C LYS A 288 -19.41 -22.91 -53.07
N ASN A 289 -18.35 -22.35 -53.64
CA ASN A 289 -16.98 -22.58 -53.16
C ASN A 289 -16.73 -21.90 -51.81
N SER A 290 -17.29 -20.72 -51.55
CA SER A 290 -17.27 -20.06 -50.24
C SER A 290 -17.87 -20.97 -49.16
N ILE A 291 -19.04 -21.57 -49.41
CA ILE A 291 -19.69 -22.48 -48.47
C ILE A 291 -18.82 -23.73 -48.21
N LYS A 292 -18.27 -24.34 -49.26
CA LYS A 292 -17.40 -25.52 -49.12
C LYS A 292 -16.16 -25.23 -48.29
N LEU A 293 -15.50 -24.09 -48.55
CA LEU A 293 -14.32 -23.67 -47.81
C LEU A 293 -14.66 -23.37 -46.35
N TRP A 294 -15.78 -22.66 -46.11
CA TRP A 294 -16.26 -22.38 -44.77
C TRP A 294 -16.58 -23.65 -43.96
N LEU A 295 -17.23 -24.64 -44.57
CA LEU A 295 -17.46 -25.95 -43.95
C LEU A 295 -16.15 -26.67 -43.62
N HIS A 296 -15.15 -26.56 -44.50
CA HIS A 296 -13.84 -27.14 -44.27
C HIS A 296 -13.12 -26.46 -43.08
N ILE A 297 -13.23 -25.14 -42.96
CA ILE A 297 -12.71 -24.38 -41.82
C ILE A 297 -13.41 -24.82 -40.52
N LEU A 298 -14.75 -24.92 -40.51
CA LEU A 298 -15.48 -25.40 -39.34
C LEU A 298 -15.04 -26.78 -38.89
N LYS A 299 -14.78 -27.70 -39.83
CA LYS A 299 -14.27 -29.04 -39.49
C LYS A 299 -12.90 -28.97 -38.81
N ASN A 300 -11.98 -28.17 -39.33
CA ASN A 300 -10.66 -27.98 -38.71
C ASN A 300 -10.76 -27.29 -37.33
N LEU A 301 -11.70 -26.36 -37.18
CA LEU A 301 -11.97 -25.67 -35.92
C LEU A 301 -12.53 -26.64 -34.87
N GLN A 302 -13.43 -27.54 -35.28
CA GLN A 302 -13.92 -28.64 -34.44
C GLN A 302 -12.80 -29.55 -33.96
N GLU A 303 -11.89 -29.95 -34.86
CA GLU A 303 -10.72 -30.77 -34.53
C GLU A 303 -9.77 -30.05 -33.56
N ALA A 304 -9.63 -28.72 -33.68
CA ALA A 304 -8.86 -27.92 -32.73
C ALA A 304 -9.50 -27.91 -31.32
N TYR A 305 -10.82 -27.79 -31.24
CA TYR A 305 -11.52 -27.82 -29.95
C TYR A 305 -11.42 -29.17 -29.22
N THR A 306 -11.46 -30.29 -29.93
CA THR A 306 -11.28 -31.60 -29.30
C THR A 306 -9.88 -31.78 -28.72
N GLN A 307 -8.91 -31.00 -29.20
CA GLN A 307 -7.55 -30.90 -28.66
C GLN A 307 -7.39 -29.81 -27.59
N GLY A 308 -8.48 -29.20 -27.13
CA GLY A 308 -8.48 -28.16 -26.11
C GLY A 308 -8.01 -26.78 -26.59
N ARG A 309 -7.99 -26.54 -27.91
CA ARG A 309 -7.59 -25.23 -28.49
C ARG A 309 -8.82 -24.45 -28.92
N GLY A 310 -9.08 -23.32 -28.26
CA GLY A 310 -10.01 -22.30 -28.72
C GLY A 310 -9.29 -21.03 -29.15
N PHE A 311 -9.91 -20.25 -30.04
CA PHE A 311 -9.28 -19.07 -30.63
C PHE A 311 -9.91 -17.77 -30.10
N GLY A 312 -11.24 -17.72 -30.02
CA GLY A 312 -12.04 -16.63 -29.46
C GLY A 312 -12.00 -15.30 -30.21
N LEU A 313 -11.26 -15.22 -31.32
CA LEU A 313 -10.84 -13.99 -32.00
C LEU A 313 -10.59 -14.24 -33.50
N LEU A 314 -11.37 -15.12 -34.14
CA LEU A 314 -11.21 -15.43 -35.56
C LEU A 314 -11.60 -14.24 -36.47
N ALA A 315 -10.78 -14.00 -37.50
CA ALA A 315 -11.08 -13.10 -38.60
C ALA A 315 -10.53 -13.69 -39.93
N PRO A 316 -10.92 -13.17 -41.11
CA PRO A 316 -10.42 -13.67 -42.39
C PRO A 316 -8.89 -13.64 -42.54
N ASP A 317 -8.23 -12.72 -41.84
CA ASP A 317 -6.78 -12.59 -41.80
C ASP A 317 -6.12 -13.69 -40.95
N ASN A 318 -6.86 -14.32 -40.03
CA ASN A 318 -6.40 -15.39 -39.16
C ASN A 318 -6.54 -16.78 -39.76
N ILE A 319 -7.05 -16.90 -40.99
CA ILE A 319 -7.34 -18.20 -41.60
C ILE A 319 -6.67 -18.23 -42.97
N ALA A 320 -5.79 -19.19 -43.18
CA ALA A 320 -5.12 -19.41 -44.44
C ALA A 320 -5.34 -20.83 -44.96
N VAL A 321 -5.34 -20.96 -46.28
CA VAL A 321 -5.45 -22.23 -46.99
C VAL A 321 -4.32 -22.35 -48.02
N ASP A 322 -3.68 -23.52 -48.07
CA ASP A 322 -2.67 -23.83 -49.08
C ASP A 322 -3.25 -24.49 -50.34
N SER A 323 -2.39 -24.75 -51.33
CA SER A 323 -2.78 -25.45 -52.57
C SER A 323 -3.26 -26.89 -52.37
N ALA A 324 -3.03 -27.48 -51.19
CA ALA A 324 -3.52 -28.80 -50.79
C ALA A 324 -4.83 -28.74 -49.98
N ASN A 325 -5.48 -27.56 -49.91
CA ASN A 325 -6.67 -27.27 -49.10
C ASN A 325 -6.47 -27.42 -47.58
N LYS A 326 -5.23 -27.39 -47.07
CA LYS A 326 -4.98 -27.47 -45.63
C LYS A 326 -5.28 -26.12 -44.98
N ILE A 327 -6.13 -26.12 -43.95
CA ILE A 327 -6.41 -24.93 -43.14
C ILE A 327 -5.31 -24.72 -42.11
N THR A 328 -4.84 -23.48 -42.01
CA THR A 328 -3.93 -23.02 -40.97
C THR A 328 -4.56 -21.82 -40.26
N PHE A 329 -4.65 -21.89 -38.93
CA PHE A 329 -5.11 -20.77 -38.10
C PHE A 329 -3.90 -19.93 -37.69
N LEU A 330 -3.78 -18.74 -38.28
CA LEU A 330 -2.68 -17.80 -38.07
C LEU A 330 -2.90 -16.98 -36.79
N ASN A 331 -1.83 -16.79 -36.03
CA ASN A 331 -1.84 -15.92 -34.86
C ASN A 331 -1.61 -14.44 -35.26
N ARG A 332 -2.63 -13.81 -35.85
CA ARG A 332 -2.63 -12.39 -36.23
C ARG A 332 -3.56 -11.56 -35.33
N PRO A 333 -3.32 -10.24 -35.18
CA PRO A 333 -4.22 -9.36 -34.43
C PRO A 333 -5.64 -9.45 -35.00
N PRO A 334 -6.67 -9.62 -34.15
CA PRO A 334 -8.04 -9.71 -34.62
C PRO A 334 -8.53 -8.38 -35.18
N SER A 335 -9.41 -8.44 -36.18
CA SER A 335 -10.16 -7.28 -36.63
C SER A 335 -11.44 -7.13 -35.81
N SER A 336 -11.69 -5.92 -35.29
CA SER A 336 -12.83 -5.62 -34.42
C SER A 336 -14.19 -5.94 -35.03
N ALA A 337 -14.29 -5.97 -36.37
CA ALA A 337 -15.53 -6.27 -37.09
C ALA A 337 -16.05 -7.71 -36.89
N TYR A 338 -15.19 -8.66 -36.50
CA TYR A 338 -15.53 -10.08 -36.34
C TYR A 338 -15.63 -10.51 -34.87
N VAL A 339 -15.38 -9.58 -33.95
CA VAL A 339 -15.33 -9.84 -32.52
C VAL A 339 -16.75 -9.93 -31.96
N ALA A 340 -17.02 -10.98 -31.18
CA ALA A 340 -18.31 -11.17 -30.53
C ALA A 340 -18.61 -10.06 -29.50
N PRO A 341 -19.87 -9.61 -29.32
CA PRO A 341 -20.20 -8.47 -28.47
C PRO A 341 -19.76 -8.56 -27.01
N GLU A 342 -19.73 -9.77 -26.44
CA GLU A 342 -19.28 -10.06 -25.08
C GLU A 342 -17.77 -9.88 -24.90
N LYS A 343 -16.99 -10.01 -25.97
CA LYS A 343 -15.52 -9.84 -25.93
C LYS A 343 -15.13 -8.38 -25.84
N THR A 344 -15.91 -7.49 -26.48
CA THR A 344 -15.79 -6.03 -26.26
C THR A 344 -16.11 -5.64 -24.82
N LYS A 345 -16.84 -6.49 -24.08
CA LYS A 345 -17.20 -6.30 -22.66
C LYS A 345 -16.26 -7.03 -21.70
N GLY A 346 -15.16 -7.63 -22.18
CA GLY A 346 -14.14 -8.25 -21.34
C GLY A 346 -14.49 -9.64 -20.79
N SER A 347 -15.44 -10.37 -21.40
CA SER A 347 -15.71 -11.76 -21.02
C SER A 347 -14.68 -12.73 -21.61
N GLU A 348 -14.37 -13.81 -20.88
CA GLU A 348 -13.53 -14.89 -21.39
C GLU A 348 -14.12 -15.52 -22.67
N PRO A 349 -13.30 -15.85 -23.67
CA PRO A 349 -13.76 -16.51 -24.88
C PRO A 349 -14.20 -17.93 -24.59
N ASP A 350 -15.39 -18.29 -25.05
CA ASP A 350 -15.81 -19.67 -25.21
C ASP A 350 -16.07 -19.96 -26.69
N VAL A 351 -16.39 -21.23 -27.00
CA VAL A 351 -16.66 -21.71 -28.37
C VAL A 351 -17.67 -20.83 -29.13
N ARG A 352 -18.60 -20.18 -28.42
CA ARG A 352 -19.68 -19.38 -29.01
C ARG A 352 -19.18 -18.04 -29.54
N ALA A 353 -18.04 -17.55 -29.06
CA ALA A 353 -17.38 -16.37 -29.62
C ALA A 353 -16.86 -16.66 -31.03
N ASP A 354 -16.24 -17.82 -31.24
CA ASP A 354 -15.78 -18.26 -32.57
C ASP A 354 -16.95 -18.61 -33.50
N VAL A 355 -18.06 -19.15 -32.98
CA VAL A 355 -19.31 -19.31 -33.75
C VAL A 355 -19.79 -17.97 -34.31
N TYR A 356 -19.77 -16.91 -33.49
CA TYR A 356 -20.11 -15.56 -33.95
C TYR A 356 -19.17 -15.11 -35.06
N SER A 357 -17.85 -15.19 -34.84
CA SER A 357 -16.86 -14.79 -35.84
C SER A 357 -17.02 -15.55 -37.16
N MET A 358 -17.27 -16.86 -37.10
CA MET A 358 -17.52 -17.69 -38.28
C MET A 358 -18.79 -17.33 -39.03
N GLY A 359 -19.83 -16.84 -38.34
CA GLY A 359 -21.04 -16.29 -38.97
C GLY A 359 -20.76 -15.00 -39.74
N VAL A 360 -19.99 -14.09 -39.15
CA VAL A 360 -19.56 -12.84 -39.80
C VAL A 360 -18.68 -13.13 -41.02
N ILE A 361 -17.72 -14.06 -40.88
CA ILE A 361 -16.85 -14.49 -41.97
C ILE A 361 -17.68 -15.10 -43.10
N LEU A 362 -18.65 -15.98 -42.81
CA LEU A 362 -19.52 -16.57 -43.83
C LEU A 362 -20.28 -15.50 -44.61
N TYR A 363 -20.88 -14.53 -43.91
CA TYR A 363 -21.62 -13.44 -44.54
C TYR A 363 -20.74 -12.68 -45.53
N GLU A 364 -19.53 -12.28 -45.11
CA GLU A 364 -18.60 -11.55 -45.97
C GLU A 364 -18.07 -12.40 -47.13
N MET A 365 -17.80 -13.69 -46.90
CA MET A 365 -17.38 -14.61 -47.97
C MET A 365 -18.44 -14.80 -49.06
N LEU A 366 -19.72 -14.59 -48.73
CA LEU A 366 -20.84 -14.73 -49.67
C LEU A 366 -21.16 -13.41 -50.37
N THR A 367 -21.15 -12.30 -49.62
CA THR A 367 -21.62 -11.00 -50.11
C THR A 367 -20.49 -10.07 -50.56
N GLY A 368 -19.25 -10.35 -50.17
CA GLY A 368 -18.08 -9.51 -50.41
C GLY A 368 -17.99 -8.26 -49.53
N SER A 369 -18.98 -7.98 -48.68
CA SER A 369 -19.02 -6.83 -47.77
C SER A 369 -19.61 -7.23 -46.42
N LEU A 370 -19.45 -6.37 -45.41
CA LEU A 370 -20.16 -6.48 -44.13
C LEU A 370 -21.40 -5.58 -44.07
N ASP A 371 -21.67 -4.81 -45.12
CA ASP A 371 -22.85 -3.96 -45.21
C ASP A 371 -24.12 -4.80 -45.13
N GLY A 372 -25.05 -4.41 -44.25
CA GLY A 372 -26.31 -5.13 -44.04
C GLY A 372 -26.20 -6.39 -43.16
N LEU A 373 -25.03 -6.70 -42.58
CA LEU A 373 -24.86 -7.84 -41.67
C LEU A 373 -25.94 -7.85 -40.57
N GLY A 374 -26.73 -8.92 -40.53
CA GLY A 374 -27.80 -9.12 -39.55
C GLY A 374 -29.11 -8.36 -39.83
N ALA A 375 -29.16 -7.54 -40.89
CA ALA A 375 -30.36 -6.80 -41.31
C ALA A 375 -30.87 -7.22 -42.69
N THR A 376 -29.98 -7.61 -43.60
CA THR A 376 -30.29 -8.03 -44.97
C THR A 376 -30.09 -9.53 -45.11
N ARG A 377 -30.98 -10.21 -45.84
CA ARG A 377 -30.82 -11.64 -46.15
C ARG A 377 -29.71 -11.81 -47.18
N VAL A 378 -28.90 -12.84 -47.01
CA VAL A 378 -27.87 -13.21 -47.99
C VAL A 378 -28.51 -13.64 -49.30
N ALA A 379 -29.63 -14.35 -49.25
CA ALA A 379 -30.38 -14.75 -50.45
C ALA A 379 -30.91 -13.57 -51.30
N ASP A 380 -31.10 -12.39 -50.69
CA ASP A 380 -31.50 -11.18 -51.42
C ASP A 380 -30.32 -10.51 -52.15
N LEU A 381 -29.09 -10.72 -51.66
CA LEU A 381 -27.86 -10.13 -52.21
C LEU A 381 -27.17 -11.04 -53.23
N VAL A 382 -27.29 -12.36 -53.06
CA VAL A 382 -26.61 -13.37 -53.88
C VAL A 382 -27.64 -14.36 -54.39
N HIS A 383 -28.01 -14.19 -55.66
CA HIS A 383 -28.90 -15.11 -56.35
C HIS A 383 -28.24 -16.52 -56.44
N ASP A 384 -29.05 -17.58 -56.42
CA ASP A 384 -28.64 -19.00 -56.43
C ASP A 384 -28.16 -19.61 -55.09
N LEU A 385 -28.24 -18.87 -53.98
CA LEU A 385 -28.03 -19.44 -52.64
C LEU A 385 -29.32 -19.95 -52.00
N PRO A 386 -29.24 -21.01 -51.18
CA PRO A 386 -30.42 -21.53 -50.51
C PRO A 386 -30.84 -20.63 -49.35
N GLU A 387 -32.14 -20.36 -49.23
CA GLU A 387 -32.71 -19.49 -48.18
C GLU A 387 -32.37 -19.93 -46.74
N TRP A 388 -32.15 -21.23 -46.51
CA TRP A 388 -31.78 -21.74 -45.18
C TRP A 388 -30.45 -21.17 -44.67
N LEU A 389 -29.59 -20.67 -45.57
CA LEU A 389 -28.32 -20.07 -45.22
C LEU A 389 -28.49 -18.76 -44.45
N ASP A 390 -29.58 -18.03 -44.71
CA ASP A 390 -29.92 -16.80 -43.98
C ASP A 390 -30.11 -17.09 -42.50
N GLU A 391 -30.92 -18.11 -42.18
CA GLU A 391 -31.22 -18.52 -40.82
C GLU A 391 -29.96 -18.96 -40.07
N LEU A 392 -29.09 -19.72 -40.75
CA LEU A 392 -27.82 -20.13 -40.19
C LEU A 392 -26.92 -18.94 -39.84
N VAL A 393 -26.73 -18.01 -40.77
CA VAL A 393 -25.90 -16.81 -40.56
C VAL A 393 -26.45 -15.99 -39.41
N ILE A 394 -27.77 -15.73 -39.40
CA ILE A 394 -28.45 -14.98 -38.35
C ILE A 394 -28.28 -15.65 -36.99
N ARG A 395 -28.41 -16.98 -36.90
CA ARG A 395 -28.24 -17.72 -35.66
C ARG A 395 -26.80 -17.65 -35.13
N CYS A 396 -25.79 -17.71 -36.00
CA CYS A 396 -24.40 -17.53 -35.60
C CYS A 396 -24.14 -16.14 -35.00
N ILE A 397 -24.69 -15.08 -35.59
CA ILE A 397 -24.37 -13.69 -35.22
C ILE A 397 -25.32 -13.08 -34.16
N ARG A 398 -26.13 -13.89 -33.48
CA ARG A 398 -27.03 -13.38 -32.41
C ARG A 398 -26.22 -12.71 -31.30
N LYS A 399 -26.72 -11.56 -30.83
CA LYS A 399 -26.04 -10.76 -29.79
C LYS A 399 -25.90 -11.51 -28.48
N VAL A 400 -26.92 -12.27 -28.08
CA VAL A 400 -26.91 -13.13 -26.89
C VAL A 400 -26.27 -14.47 -27.25
N ARG A 401 -25.23 -14.88 -26.52
CA ARG A 401 -24.43 -16.07 -26.83
C ARG A 401 -25.20 -17.38 -26.63
N GLU A 402 -26.13 -17.41 -25.68
CA GLU A 402 -27.00 -18.56 -25.41
C GLU A 402 -27.97 -18.83 -26.56
N ASP A 403 -28.25 -17.83 -27.40
CA ASP A 403 -29.15 -17.99 -28.56
C ASP A 403 -28.43 -18.49 -29.82
N ARG A 404 -27.09 -18.54 -29.81
CA ARG A 404 -26.26 -19.04 -30.91
C ARG A 404 -26.21 -20.56 -30.92
N TYR A 405 -25.54 -21.15 -31.91
CA TYR A 405 -25.08 -22.53 -31.78
C TYR A 405 -24.10 -22.63 -30.61
N GLN A 406 -24.28 -23.62 -29.74
CA GLN A 406 -23.45 -23.76 -28.55
C GLN A 406 -22.10 -24.44 -28.85
N ASN A 407 -21.99 -25.10 -30.00
CA ASN A 407 -20.80 -25.78 -30.50
C ASN A 407 -20.88 -25.95 -32.03
N ILE A 408 -19.79 -26.44 -32.64
CA ILE A 408 -19.71 -26.60 -34.10
C ILE A 408 -20.51 -27.83 -34.56
N GLU A 409 -20.64 -28.86 -33.73
CA GLU A 409 -21.45 -30.04 -34.04
C GLU A 409 -22.92 -29.69 -34.28
N GLU A 410 -23.47 -28.75 -33.51
CA GLU A 410 -24.83 -28.23 -33.70
C GLU A 410 -24.99 -27.55 -35.07
N ILE A 411 -23.98 -26.81 -35.54
CA ILE A 411 -24.00 -26.21 -36.88
C ILE A 411 -24.08 -27.30 -37.95
N PHE A 412 -23.24 -28.33 -37.86
CA PHE A 412 -23.27 -29.44 -38.82
C PHE A 412 -24.58 -30.23 -38.77
N ALA A 413 -25.15 -30.42 -37.58
CA ALA A 413 -26.45 -31.07 -37.41
C ALA A 413 -27.58 -30.28 -38.08
N ASP A 414 -27.59 -28.96 -37.88
CA ASP A 414 -28.62 -28.07 -38.44
C ASP A 414 -28.55 -28.02 -39.98
N ILE A 415 -27.34 -27.88 -40.55
CA ILE A 415 -27.13 -27.94 -42.00
C ILE A 415 -27.63 -29.27 -42.59
N LYS A 416 -27.41 -30.38 -41.89
CA LYS A 416 -27.87 -31.71 -42.32
C LYS A 416 -29.40 -31.83 -42.28
N ALA A 417 -30.06 -31.20 -41.31
CA ALA A 417 -31.52 -31.16 -41.21
C ALA A 417 -32.11 -30.30 -42.32
N LEU A 418 -31.61 -29.07 -42.48
CA LEU A 418 -32.06 -28.07 -43.45
C LEU A 418 -31.84 -28.53 -44.91
N SER A 419 -30.74 -29.24 -45.18
CA SER A 419 -30.46 -29.80 -46.51
C SER A 419 -31.32 -31.03 -46.86
N LYS A 420 -31.83 -31.77 -45.87
CA LYS A 420 -32.73 -32.92 -46.08
C LYS A 420 -34.19 -32.51 -46.25
N GLY A 421 -34.68 -31.52 -45.50
CA GLY A 421 -36.08 -31.05 -45.59
C GLY A 421 -36.49 -30.59 -47.00
N LYS A 422 -35.53 -30.14 -47.83
CA LYS A 422 -35.78 -29.73 -49.22
C LYS A 422 -35.86 -30.87 -50.23
N LYS A 423 -35.38 -32.07 -49.90
CA LYS A 423 -35.55 -33.26 -50.79
C LYS A 423 -36.97 -33.82 -50.73
N GLU A 424 -37.68 -33.62 -49.62
CA GLU A 424 -39.03 -34.14 -49.40
C GLU A 424 -40.13 -33.14 -49.81
N SER A 425 -39.84 -31.83 -49.84
CA SER A 425 -40.79 -30.78 -50.26
C SER A 425 -40.78 -30.48 -51.77
N GLY A 426 -40.00 -31.23 -52.55
CA GLY A 426 -39.81 -31.03 -54.00
C GLY A 426 -39.90 -32.31 -54.82
N SER A 427 -40.54 -33.36 -54.29
CA SER A 427 -41.00 -34.53 -55.06
C SER A 427 -42.49 -34.43 -55.36
#